data_AF-A0A0L8FM65-F1
#
_entry.id   AF-A0A0L8FM65-F1
#
_cell.length_a   1.000
_cell.length_b   1.000
_cell.length_c   1.000
_cell.angle_alpha   90.00
_cell.angle_beta   90.00
_cell.angle_gamma   90.00
#
_symmetry.space_group_name_H-M   'P 1'
#
loop_
_entity.id
_entity.type
_entity.pdbx_description
1 polymer ?
#
loop_
_entity_poly.entity_id
_entity_poly.type
_entity_poly.pdbx_seq_one_letter_code
_entity_poly.pdbx_strand_id
1 'polypeptide(L)'
;MSVDSEHQEMEGKLLQVLEASSDDEQILNVLEHFNTQNAMTVNFPSTKDSQTQEIIAALCQKLGEKRSARCNSECLKTIRIFSRDTLLADVLALDSTLTLLMTHAWFHQTAEESDKITTLKDEDTEVIIEAQKCLCNIIYNSKKAQHICSVNGCIEGVIQRMKTYKDANLKHDIKYFDMRLLFLLSALVPETRQRIHFELHGFSYLMEIIDLLLHDAEERQTGLTDQEVDLCCEVLKILFNLTMSLKMKSLDEEEDGHLMRLISVLRELLLCKTESNDRKEELVSHTVNLLTNVPATSFEQLLTPLTDSGADSVTKDNETEGKNMESIVVLLNFLHQRLRKVSREQDKNIQNIVQPAPHNTETKLHSKPPCGMSDNLTPILHCLCEASRNNRSIRKFCRLKVLPPMRDEVLNLPEEGDTLRNRLCLLLTSLSPSIKHLVPDFLFTLCKENVDRMIKYTGYGNCAGLLAERGLLMGGRGKMASYSSESEDSETEEYTELRPMVNPVTGRWEEERPKAIDNMSEEQKEYEAMKAVDLIHKLHEKGVIQPGCLGQDGKPTPISHILQMTENIKISPEASSDSD
;
A
#
# COMPACT_ATOMS: atom_id res chain seq x y z
N MET A 1 20.45 35.03 29.69
CA MET A 1 20.42 35.48 28.29
C MET A 1 19.56 34.49 27.55
N SER A 2 18.56 34.97 26.81
CA SER A 2 17.62 34.12 26.08
C SER A 2 18.36 33.38 24.96
N VAL A 3 17.97 32.15 24.64
CA VAL A 3 18.53 31.37 23.50
C VAL A 3 18.52 32.20 22.20
N ASP A 4 17.52 33.07 22.01
CA ASP A 4 17.41 33.98 20.87
C ASP A 4 18.55 35.02 20.79
N SER A 5 19.12 35.45 21.93
CA SER A 5 20.21 36.45 21.96
C SER A 5 21.56 35.89 21.55
N GLU A 6 21.81 34.60 21.82
CA GLU A 6 23.03 33.91 21.39
C GLU A 6 22.97 33.56 19.89
N HIS A 7 21.78 33.21 19.38
CA HIS A 7 21.56 32.98 17.94
C HIS A 7 21.78 34.26 17.11
N GLN A 8 21.23 35.40 17.53
CA GLN A 8 21.42 36.68 16.81
C GLN A 8 22.88 37.16 16.82
N GLU A 9 23.62 36.96 17.91
CA GLU A 9 25.04 37.32 17.96
C GLU A 9 25.90 36.46 17.01
N MET A 10 25.52 35.18 16.86
CA MET A 10 26.20 34.25 15.97
C MET A 10 25.88 34.50 14.50
N GLU A 11 24.62 34.79 14.16
CA GLU A 11 24.22 35.21 12.81
C GLU A 11 24.92 36.51 12.40
N GLY A 12 25.06 37.48 13.33
CA GLY A 12 25.82 38.71 13.08
C GLY A 12 27.31 38.48 12.79
N LYS A 13 27.97 37.58 13.55
CA LYS A 13 29.37 37.19 13.30
C LYS A 13 29.53 36.45 11.96
N LEU A 14 28.56 35.60 11.61
CA LEU A 14 28.53 34.88 10.34
C LEU A 14 28.45 35.86 9.16
N LEU A 15 27.49 36.80 9.20
CA LEU A 15 27.34 37.80 8.15
C LEU A 15 28.60 38.66 7.97
N GLN A 16 29.18 39.12 9.09
CA GLN A 16 30.38 39.96 9.05
C GLN A 16 31.56 39.25 8.36
N VAL A 17 31.78 37.97 8.65
CA VAL A 17 32.88 37.20 8.06
C VAL A 17 32.59 36.85 6.60
N LEU A 18 31.34 36.55 6.26
CA LEU A 18 30.93 36.32 4.87
C LEU A 18 31.11 37.58 4.01
N GLU A 19 30.83 38.77 4.52
CA GLU A 19 31.00 40.02 3.75
C GLU A 19 32.46 40.48 3.69
N ALA A 20 33.19 40.42 4.81
CA ALA A 20 34.50 41.03 4.95
C ALA A 20 35.67 40.14 4.51
N SER A 21 35.57 38.82 4.67
CA SER A 21 36.71 37.93 4.44
C SER A 21 36.69 37.35 3.02
N SER A 22 37.84 37.39 2.35
CA SER A 22 38.11 36.62 1.13
C SER A 22 38.82 35.30 1.40
N ASP A 23 39.33 35.11 2.62
CA ASP A 23 40.11 33.96 3.07
C ASP A 23 39.20 32.74 3.33
N ASP A 24 39.47 31.64 2.62
CA ASP A 24 38.73 30.38 2.70
C ASP A 24 38.81 29.77 4.11
N GLU A 25 39.95 29.88 4.83
CA GLU A 25 40.09 29.27 6.16
C GLU A 25 39.23 29.98 7.23
N GLN A 26 39.12 31.29 7.15
CA GLN A 26 38.28 32.06 8.09
C GLN A 26 36.80 31.76 7.88
N ILE A 27 36.38 31.69 6.61
CA ILE A 27 35.00 31.36 6.24
C ILE A 27 34.67 29.93 6.70
N LEU A 28 35.57 28.97 6.44
CA LEU A 28 35.41 27.58 6.86
C LEU A 28 35.21 27.44 8.37
N ASN A 29 36.06 28.06 9.18
CA ASN A 29 35.97 27.95 10.65
C ASN A 29 34.63 28.46 11.19
N VAL A 30 34.12 29.56 10.63
CA VAL A 30 32.84 30.14 11.06
C VAL A 30 31.65 29.29 10.60
N LEU A 31 31.70 28.77 9.37
CA LEU A 31 30.65 27.89 8.85
C LEU A 31 30.62 26.54 9.59
N GLU A 32 31.77 25.91 9.85
CA GLU A 32 31.84 24.66 10.62
C GLU A 32 31.28 24.85 12.04
N HIS A 33 31.60 25.99 12.68
CA HIS A 33 31.04 26.33 13.99
C HIS A 33 29.52 26.51 13.93
N PHE A 34 29.01 27.23 12.94
CA PHE A 34 27.56 27.41 12.77
C PHE A 34 26.83 26.08 12.47
N ASN A 35 27.39 25.27 11.58
CA ASN A 35 26.82 24.00 11.13
C ASN A 35 26.75 22.98 12.26
N THR A 36 27.77 22.89 13.11
CA THR A 36 27.79 21.98 14.25
C THR A 36 26.77 22.35 15.31
N GLN A 37 26.56 23.65 15.58
CA GLN A 37 25.56 24.09 16.54
C GLN A 37 24.12 23.93 16.02
N ASN A 38 23.89 24.17 14.73
CA ASN A 38 22.54 24.16 14.14
C ASN A 38 22.19 22.88 13.38
N ALA A 39 22.98 21.81 13.54
CA ALA A 39 22.83 20.56 12.79
C ALA A 39 21.45 19.92 12.90
N MET A 40 20.76 20.10 14.05
CA MET A 40 19.42 19.55 14.35
C MET A 40 18.32 20.62 14.36
N THR A 41 18.65 21.87 14.05
CA THR A 41 17.67 22.96 13.98
C THR A 41 16.75 22.77 12.77
N VAL A 42 15.44 22.96 12.99
CA VAL A 42 14.40 22.78 11.95
C VAL A 42 13.63 24.07 11.69
N ASN A 43 13.40 24.88 12.73
CA ASN A 43 12.70 26.15 12.64
C ASN A 43 13.55 27.28 13.21
N PHE A 44 13.60 28.41 12.52
CA PHE A 44 14.28 29.61 12.99
C PHE A 44 13.24 30.62 13.52
N PRO A 45 13.19 30.91 14.84
CA PRO A 45 12.20 31.82 15.42
C PRO A 45 12.25 33.25 14.86
N SER A 46 13.41 33.66 14.35
CA SER A 46 13.75 34.98 13.80
C SER A 46 13.67 35.06 12.26
N THR A 47 12.82 34.25 11.64
CA THR A 47 12.65 34.07 10.17
C THR A 47 12.34 35.32 9.33
N LYS A 48 12.16 36.50 9.94
CA LYS A 48 11.95 37.80 9.27
C LYS A 48 13.10 38.78 9.44
N ASP A 49 14.18 38.41 10.10
CA ASP A 49 15.30 39.31 10.30
C ASP A 49 16.02 39.54 8.95
N SER A 50 16.20 40.82 8.58
CA SER A 50 16.95 41.25 7.39
C SER A 50 18.32 40.55 7.31
N GLN A 51 18.92 40.30 8.48
CA GLN A 51 20.20 39.64 8.63
C GLN A 51 20.21 38.21 8.06
N THR A 52 19.20 37.39 8.31
CA THR A 52 19.19 36.00 7.79
C THR A 52 19.08 35.98 6.26
N GLN A 53 18.33 36.93 5.67
CA GLN A 53 18.24 37.09 4.22
C GLN A 53 19.56 37.59 3.62
N GLU A 54 20.23 38.53 4.30
CA GLU A 54 21.57 39.02 3.92
C GLU A 54 22.61 37.90 4.00
N ILE A 55 22.56 37.04 5.02
CA ILE A 55 23.42 35.85 5.14
C ILE A 55 23.19 34.91 3.96
N ILE A 56 21.93 34.61 3.62
CA ILE A 56 21.61 33.76 2.47
C ILE A 56 22.15 34.37 1.17
N ALA A 57 21.96 35.68 0.96
CA ALA A 57 22.48 36.37 -0.21
C ALA A 57 24.02 36.31 -0.29
N ALA A 58 24.71 36.54 0.85
CA ALA A 58 26.15 36.45 0.96
C ALA A 58 26.66 35.02 0.69
N LEU A 59 25.98 34.00 1.23
CA LEU A 59 26.28 32.58 0.95
C LEU A 59 26.16 32.25 -0.53
N CYS A 60 25.06 32.67 -1.18
CA CYS A 60 24.86 32.47 -2.62
C CYS A 60 25.94 33.20 -3.44
N GLN A 61 26.34 34.41 -3.03
CA GLN A 61 27.44 35.12 -3.69
C GLN A 61 28.76 34.35 -3.58
N LYS A 62 29.11 33.88 -2.36
CA LYS A 62 30.35 33.12 -2.13
C LYS A 62 30.36 31.79 -2.89
N LEU A 63 29.22 31.12 -2.98
CA LEU A 63 29.06 29.88 -3.72
C LEU A 63 29.18 30.09 -5.25
N GLY A 64 28.94 31.31 -5.74
CA GLY A 64 29.18 31.69 -7.14
C GLY A 64 30.65 32.01 -7.47
N GLU A 65 31.51 32.16 -6.46
CA GLU A 65 32.94 32.40 -6.65
C GLU A 65 33.72 31.07 -6.79
N LYS A 66 34.88 31.11 -7.46
CA LYS A 66 35.77 29.93 -7.51
C LYS A 66 36.47 29.75 -6.17
N ARG A 67 35.97 28.83 -5.35
CA ARG A 67 36.51 28.48 -4.02
C ARG A 67 36.88 27.00 -3.93
N SER A 68 37.55 26.63 -2.83
CA SER A 68 37.83 25.22 -2.53
C SER A 68 36.55 24.39 -2.37
N ALA A 69 36.62 23.10 -2.74
CA ALA A 69 35.49 22.16 -2.61
C ALA A 69 34.98 22.07 -1.16
N ARG A 70 35.90 22.09 -0.19
CA ARG A 70 35.58 22.11 1.24
C ARG A 70 34.78 23.35 1.64
N CYS A 71 35.17 24.54 1.17
CA CYS A 71 34.42 25.77 1.45
C CYS A 71 33.01 25.72 0.84
N ASN A 72 32.88 25.23 -0.40
CA ASN A 72 31.58 25.07 -1.05
C ASN A 72 30.68 24.06 -0.29
N SER A 73 31.25 22.95 0.19
CA SER A 73 30.52 21.96 0.99
C SER A 73 29.95 22.57 2.28
N GLU A 74 30.74 23.33 3.03
CA GLU A 74 30.27 23.98 4.27
C GLU A 74 29.24 25.10 4.00
N CYS A 75 29.40 25.86 2.91
CA CYS A 75 28.37 26.81 2.45
C CYS A 75 27.05 26.10 2.15
N LEU A 76 27.09 24.98 1.43
CA LEU A 76 25.89 24.19 1.09
C LEU A 76 25.26 23.55 2.33
N LYS A 77 26.04 23.06 3.30
CA LYS A 77 25.51 22.56 4.58
C LYS A 77 24.75 23.66 5.33
N THR A 78 25.26 24.89 5.29
CA THR A 78 24.60 26.06 5.90
C THR A 78 23.29 26.37 5.18
N ILE A 79 23.30 26.41 3.84
CA ILE A 79 22.08 26.59 3.02
C ILE A 79 21.07 25.46 3.29
N ARG A 80 21.54 24.22 3.43
CA ARG A 80 20.70 23.06 3.75
C ARG A 80 20.00 23.23 5.09
N ILE A 81 20.69 23.72 6.12
CA ILE A 81 20.09 24.00 7.42
C ILE A 81 18.97 25.04 7.28
N PHE A 82 19.23 26.16 6.58
CA PHE A 82 18.21 27.18 6.35
C PHE A 82 17.03 26.67 5.52
N SER A 83 17.27 25.81 4.52
CA SER A 83 16.22 25.24 3.66
C SER A 83 15.19 24.35 4.38
N ARG A 84 15.47 23.93 5.62
CA ARG A 84 14.52 23.15 6.44
C ARG A 84 13.34 23.99 6.90
N ASP A 85 13.56 25.29 7.07
CA ASP A 85 12.52 26.25 7.43
C ASP A 85 11.73 26.64 6.19
N THR A 86 10.40 26.51 6.26
CA THR A 86 9.50 26.79 5.14
C THR A 86 9.57 28.24 4.64
N LEU A 87 9.80 29.21 5.53
CA LEU A 87 9.86 30.63 5.17
C LEU A 87 11.18 30.97 4.48
N LEU A 88 12.30 30.44 4.97
CA LEU A 88 13.61 30.63 4.35
C LEU A 88 13.73 29.86 3.04
N ALA A 89 13.07 28.71 2.91
CA ALA A 89 12.99 27.98 1.64
C ALA A 89 12.36 28.83 0.53
N ASP A 90 11.34 29.63 0.83
CA ASP A 90 10.75 30.57 -0.14
C ASP A 90 11.71 31.72 -0.51
N VAL A 91 12.55 32.18 0.41
CA VAL A 91 13.62 33.16 0.13
C VAL A 91 14.69 32.54 -0.77
N LEU A 92 15.06 31.28 -0.54
CA LEU A 92 16.00 30.51 -1.35
C LEU A 92 15.43 30.12 -2.74
N ALA A 93 14.11 30.15 -2.91
CA ALA A 93 13.42 29.84 -4.17
C ALA A 93 13.53 30.99 -5.21
N LEU A 94 14.75 31.47 -5.45
CA LEU A 94 15.11 32.40 -6.51
C LEU A 94 15.72 31.61 -7.67
N ASP A 95 15.41 32.02 -8.91
CA ASP A 95 15.91 31.35 -10.12
C ASP A 95 17.44 31.31 -10.18
N SER A 96 18.11 32.40 -9.78
CA SER A 96 19.57 32.47 -9.69
C SER A 96 20.16 31.50 -8.66
N THR A 97 19.50 31.34 -7.51
CA THR A 97 19.95 30.45 -6.43
C THR A 97 19.75 28.99 -6.83
N LEU A 98 18.58 28.65 -7.39
CA LEU A 98 18.30 27.30 -7.89
C LEU A 98 19.24 26.94 -9.04
N THR A 99 19.51 27.86 -9.96
CA THR A 99 20.49 27.65 -11.04
C THR A 99 21.88 27.38 -10.51
N LEU A 100 22.34 28.16 -9.53
CA LEU A 100 23.63 27.94 -8.88
C LEU A 100 23.71 26.57 -8.20
N LEU A 101 22.67 26.19 -7.44
CA LEU A 101 22.60 24.88 -6.80
C LEU A 101 22.60 23.73 -7.81
N MET A 102 21.93 23.89 -8.96
CA MET A 102 21.96 22.90 -10.04
C MET A 102 23.33 22.81 -10.73
N THR A 103 24.08 23.90 -10.83
CA THR A 103 25.46 23.88 -11.32
C THR A 103 26.35 23.07 -10.37
N HIS A 104 26.22 23.28 -9.06
CA HIS A 104 26.98 22.52 -8.04
C HIS A 104 26.50 21.07 -7.88
N ALA A 105 25.21 20.81 -8.11
CA ALA A 105 24.67 19.45 -8.24
C ALA A 105 25.03 18.81 -9.59
N TRP A 106 25.68 19.57 -10.48
CA TRP A 106 26.21 19.15 -11.76
C TRP A 106 25.16 18.66 -12.76
N PHE A 107 24.04 19.38 -12.86
CA PHE A 107 22.97 19.12 -13.84
C PHE A 107 23.16 19.86 -15.17
N HIS A 108 23.90 20.97 -15.18
CA HIS A 108 24.17 21.78 -16.36
C HIS A 108 25.58 21.49 -16.90
N GLN A 109 25.79 20.30 -17.47
CA GLN A 109 27.10 19.90 -17.99
C GLN A 109 27.21 20.08 -19.51
N THR A 110 28.39 20.50 -19.97
CA THR A 110 28.77 20.36 -21.37
C THR A 110 29.18 18.91 -21.68
N ALA A 111 29.10 18.47 -22.94
CA ALA A 111 29.37 17.08 -23.33
C ALA A 111 30.79 16.57 -22.98
N GLU A 112 31.73 17.46 -22.70
CA GLU A 112 33.11 17.12 -22.29
C GLU A 112 33.28 16.97 -20.76
N GLU A 113 32.28 17.39 -19.97
CA GLU A 113 32.30 17.35 -18.51
C GLU A 113 31.57 16.11 -17.95
N SER A 114 30.65 15.52 -18.74
CA SER A 114 29.89 14.32 -18.36
C SER A 114 30.75 13.10 -18.08
N ASP A 115 31.85 12.93 -18.81
CA ASP A 115 32.75 11.79 -18.64
C ASP A 115 33.64 11.91 -17.39
N LYS A 116 33.67 13.08 -16.74
CA LYS A 116 34.54 13.35 -15.58
C LYS A 116 33.88 13.02 -14.24
N ILE A 117 32.56 12.80 -14.19
CA ILE A 117 31.84 12.57 -12.93
C ILE A 117 32.28 11.33 -12.18
N THR A 118 32.71 10.32 -12.94
CA THR A 118 33.24 9.04 -12.45
C THR A 118 34.70 9.14 -12.00
N THR A 119 35.35 10.29 -12.17
CA THR A 119 36.76 10.54 -11.82
C THR A 119 36.94 11.67 -10.81
N LEU A 120 35.83 12.19 -10.28
CA LEU A 120 35.87 13.25 -9.28
C LEU A 120 36.56 12.81 -7.99
N LYS A 121 37.16 13.78 -7.31
CA LYS A 121 37.66 13.58 -5.95
C LYS A 121 36.48 13.41 -4.99
N ASP A 122 36.75 12.79 -3.85
CA ASP A 122 35.75 12.59 -2.79
C ASP A 122 35.13 13.91 -2.32
N GLU A 123 35.93 14.98 -2.22
CA GLU A 123 35.49 16.32 -1.82
C GLU A 123 34.49 16.93 -2.80
N ASP A 124 34.73 16.78 -4.11
CA ASP A 124 33.82 17.28 -5.15
C ASP A 124 32.49 16.51 -5.15
N THR A 125 32.55 15.22 -4.80
CA THR A 125 31.35 14.39 -4.65
C THR A 125 30.49 14.83 -3.46
N GLU A 126 31.11 15.25 -2.36
CA GLU A 126 30.40 15.77 -1.19
C GLU A 126 29.64 17.07 -1.53
N VAL A 127 30.25 17.95 -2.32
CA VAL A 127 29.60 19.19 -2.82
C VAL A 127 28.33 18.86 -3.61
N ILE A 128 28.40 17.87 -4.52
CA ILE A 128 27.23 17.45 -5.32
C ILE A 128 26.11 16.95 -4.41
N ILE A 129 26.43 16.07 -3.46
CA ILE A 129 25.46 15.48 -2.54
C ILE A 129 24.79 16.55 -1.68
N GLU A 130 25.56 17.50 -1.12
CA GLU A 130 24.99 18.59 -0.33
C GLU A 130 24.14 19.55 -1.18
N ALA A 131 24.52 19.81 -2.44
CA ALA A 131 23.70 20.59 -3.37
C ALA A 131 22.36 19.89 -3.69
N GLN A 132 22.37 18.58 -3.94
CA GLN A 132 21.14 17.81 -4.16
C GLN A 132 20.23 17.80 -2.93
N LYS A 133 20.80 17.68 -1.71
CA LYS A 133 20.04 17.78 -0.46
C LYS A 133 19.40 19.16 -0.28
N CYS A 134 20.11 20.24 -0.60
CA CYS A 134 19.56 21.60 -0.61
C CYS A 134 18.35 21.69 -1.55
N LEU A 135 18.52 21.23 -2.79
CA LEU A 135 17.44 21.22 -3.78
C LEU A 135 16.22 20.41 -3.31
N CYS A 136 16.43 19.22 -2.72
CA CYS A 136 15.33 18.41 -2.17
C CYS A 136 14.52 19.17 -1.11
N ASN A 137 15.20 19.81 -0.16
CA ASN A 137 14.54 20.56 0.90
C ASN A 137 13.78 21.77 0.35
N ILE A 138 14.42 22.55 -0.54
CA ILE A 138 13.80 23.76 -1.12
C ILE A 138 12.57 23.38 -1.96
N ILE A 139 12.65 22.34 -2.80
CA ILE A 139 11.52 21.84 -3.61
C ILE A 139 10.40 21.31 -2.72
N TYR A 140 10.73 20.59 -1.65
CA TYR A 140 9.72 20.06 -0.73
C TYR A 140 8.96 21.18 -0.01
N ASN A 141 9.65 22.23 0.42
CA ASN A 141 9.08 23.30 1.23
C ASN A 141 8.50 24.47 0.43
N SER A 142 8.96 24.75 -0.79
CA SER A 142 8.54 25.91 -1.59
C SER A 142 7.82 25.54 -2.88
N LYS A 143 6.56 25.98 -3.02
CA LYS A 143 5.79 25.87 -4.27
C LYS A 143 6.42 26.66 -5.42
N LYS A 144 7.09 27.77 -5.12
CA LYS A 144 7.79 28.58 -6.12
C LYS A 144 8.96 27.80 -6.70
N ALA A 145 9.74 27.14 -5.86
CA ALA A 145 10.84 26.29 -6.31
C ALA A 145 10.35 25.10 -7.14
N GLN A 146 9.23 24.47 -6.77
CA GLN A 146 8.60 23.39 -7.54
C GLN A 146 8.34 23.80 -8.99
N HIS A 147 7.77 25.00 -9.21
CA HIS A 147 7.51 25.49 -10.56
C HIS A 147 8.79 25.90 -11.31
N ILE A 148 9.80 26.47 -10.64
CA ILE A 148 11.04 26.86 -11.31
C ILE A 148 11.84 25.61 -11.74
N CYS A 149 11.99 24.63 -10.85
CA CYS A 149 12.71 23.39 -11.12
C CYS A 149 12.00 22.50 -12.15
N SER A 150 10.69 22.66 -12.38
CA SER A 150 10.00 21.93 -13.45
C SER A 150 10.35 22.44 -14.85
N VAL A 151 10.86 23.67 -14.99
CA VAL A 151 11.13 24.30 -16.30
C VAL A 151 12.61 24.54 -16.57
N ASN A 152 13.46 24.68 -15.54
CA ASN A 152 14.84 25.16 -15.70
C ASN A 152 15.90 24.07 -15.98
N GLY A 153 15.51 22.92 -16.53
CA GLY A 153 16.46 21.85 -16.87
C GLY A 153 16.84 20.92 -15.73
N CYS A 154 16.27 21.08 -14.52
CA CYS A 154 16.54 20.19 -13.39
C CYS A 154 16.21 18.72 -13.70
N ILE A 155 15.05 18.47 -14.30
CA ILE A 155 14.60 17.12 -14.67
C ILE A 155 15.52 16.55 -15.76
N GLU A 156 15.82 17.32 -16.81
CA GLU A 156 16.74 16.94 -17.87
C GLU A 156 18.12 16.54 -17.34
N GLY A 157 18.65 17.31 -16.39
CA GLY A 157 19.94 17.03 -15.75
C GLY A 157 19.94 15.70 -14.99
N VAL A 158 18.87 15.41 -14.24
CA VAL A 158 18.71 14.12 -13.55
C VAL A 158 18.60 12.98 -14.57
N ILE A 159 17.75 13.10 -15.59
CA ILE A 159 17.57 12.05 -16.63
C ILE A 159 18.89 11.81 -17.39
N GLN A 160 19.65 12.87 -17.70
CA GLN A 160 20.92 12.71 -18.40
C GLN A 160 21.95 11.97 -17.53
N ARG A 161 21.97 12.24 -16.22
CA ARG A 161 22.83 11.51 -15.28
C ARG A 161 22.37 10.06 -15.03
N MET A 162 21.07 9.76 -15.11
CA MET A 162 20.59 8.37 -15.03
C MET A 162 21.21 7.46 -16.09
N LYS A 163 21.56 8.00 -17.26
CA LYS A 163 22.20 7.23 -18.35
C LYS A 163 23.60 6.72 -17.98
N THR A 164 24.25 7.31 -16.99
CA THR A 164 25.60 6.93 -16.53
C THR A 164 25.58 6.03 -15.28
N TYR A 165 24.41 5.54 -14.85
CA TYR A 165 24.30 4.74 -13.62
C TYR A 165 24.98 3.38 -13.67
N LYS A 166 25.31 2.89 -14.88
CA LYS A 166 26.12 1.69 -15.11
C LYS A 166 27.56 1.87 -14.64
N ASP A 167 28.04 3.10 -14.48
CA ASP A 167 29.40 3.36 -14.07
C ASP A 167 29.58 3.09 -12.58
N ALA A 168 30.48 2.16 -12.23
CA ALA A 168 30.75 1.73 -10.87
C ALA A 168 31.32 2.83 -9.95
N ASN A 169 31.92 3.88 -10.53
CA ASN A 169 32.53 4.97 -9.76
C ASN A 169 31.52 6.02 -9.27
N LEU A 170 30.28 6.00 -9.77
CA LEU A 170 29.26 6.95 -9.32
C LEU A 170 28.73 6.52 -7.94
N LYS A 171 28.94 7.35 -6.93
CA LYS A 171 28.52 7.05 -5.54
C LYS A 171 27.01 6.84 -5.43
N HIS A 172 26.63 5.88 -4.60
CA HIS A 172 25.23 5.53 -4.35
C HIS A 172 24.40 6.73 -3.86
N ASP A 173 24.95 7.55 -2.97
CA ASP A 173 24.25 8.74 -2.45
C ASP A 173 23.82 9.72 -3.55
N ILE A 174 24.63 9.91 -4.59
CA ILE A 174 24.25 10.76 -5.73
C ILE A 174 23.02 10.15 -6.43
N LYS A 175 23.05 8.84 -6.70
CA LYS A 175 21.93 8.11 -7.33
C LYS A 175 20.66 8.21 -6.50
N TYR A 176 20.78 8.08 -5.17
CA TYR A 176 19.67 8.19 -4.25
C TYR A 176 19.04 9.58 -4.26
N PHE A 177 19.83 10.64 -4.15
CA PHE A 177 19.30 12.01 -4.13
C PHE A 177 18.77 12.48 -5.49
N ASP A 178 19.28 11.93 -6.60
CA ASP A 178 18.68 12.11 -7.92
C ASP A 178 17.25 11.55 -7.97
N MET A 179 17.09 10.30 -7.53
CA MET A 179 15.76 9.68 -7.47
C MET A 179 14.85 10.42 -6.49
N ARG A 180 15.40 10.91 -5.38
CA ARG A 180 14.65 11.72 -4.42
C ARG A 180 14.14 13.02 -5.05
N LEU A 181 14.96 13.72 -5.82
CA LEU A 181 14.56 14.92 -6.55
C LEU A 181 13.46 14.61 -7.56
N LEU A 182 13.64 13.55 -8.36
CA LEU A 182 12.66 13.14 -9.37
C LEU A 182 11.33 12.68 -8.74
N PHE A 183 11.39 12.02 -7.58
CA PHE A 183 10.22 11.67 -6.77
C PHE A 183 9.49 12.92 -6.29
N LEU A 184 10.19 13.88 -5.71
CA LEU A 184 9.58 15.13 -5.22
C LEU A 184 8.90 15.91 -6.35
N LEU A 185 9.58 16.06 -7.50
CA LEU A 185 9.02 16.77 -8.65
C LEU A 185 7.82 16.05 -9.24
N SER A 186 7.90 14.72 -9.42
CA SER A 186 6.76 13.93 -9.92
C SER A 186 5.58 13.86 -8.93
N ALA A 187 5.84 13.92 -7.63
CA ALA A 187 4.79 13.91 -6.60
C ALA A 187 4.10 15.27 -6.49
N LEU A 188 4.88 16.35 -6.38
CA LEU A 188 4.39 17.70 -6.06
C LEU A 188 3.95 18.50 -7.30
N VAL A 189 4.47 18.18 -8.50
CA VAL A 189 4.13 18.84 -9.76
C VAL A 189 3.60 17.82 -10.77
N PRO A 190 2.31 17.46 -10.71
CA PRO A 190 1.72 16.42 -11.57
C PRO A 190 1.91 16.64 -13.07
N GLU A 191 2.04 17.89 -13.51
CA GLU A 191 2.27 18.28 -14.91
C GLU A 191 3.60 17.72 -15.44
N THR A 192 4.60 17.51 -14.58
CA THR A 192 5.89 16.96 -14.97
C THR A 192 5.83 15.47 -15.33
N ARG A 193 4.82 14.74 -14.86
CA ARG A 193 4.74 13.27 -15.02
C ARG A 193 4.72 12.83 -16.48
N GLN A 194 3.96 13.53 -17.32
CA GLN A 194 3.87 13.20 -18.75
C GLN A 194 5.20 13.49 -19.46
N ARG A 195 5.85 14.62 -19.14
CA ARG A 195 7.17 14.97 -19.67
C ARG A 195 8.24 13.98 -19.25
N ILE A 196 8.29 13.59 -17.97
CA ILE A 196 9.22 12.57 -17.47
C ILE A 196 8.96 11.23 -18.18
N HIS A 197 7.70 10.82 -18.30
CA HIS A 197 7.33 9.53 -18.87
C HIS A 197 7.63 9.45 -20.38
N PHE A 198 7.12 10.39 -21.17
CA PHE A 198 7.09 10.31 -22.63
C PHE A 198 8.19 11.13 -23.31
N GLU A 199 8.36 12.40 -22.94
CA GLU A 199 9.30 13.30 -23.64
C GLU A 199 10.76 12.95 -23.30
N LEU A 200 11.02 12.55 -22.06
CA LEU A 200 12.37 12.26 -21.57
C LEU A 200 12.66 10.75 -21.46
N HIS A 201 11.71 9.89 -21.82
CA HIS A 201 11.80 8.42 -21.70
C HIS A 201 12.19 7.93 -20.30
N GLY A 202 11.87 8.71 -19.27
CA GLY A 202 12.25 8.43 -17.88
C GLY A 202 11.68 7.11 -17.37
N PHE A 203 10.50 6.70 -17.84
CA PHE A 203 9.90 5.41 -17.48
C PHE A 203 10.80 4.23 -17.83
N SER A 204 11.37 4.22 -19.05
CA SER A 204 12.27 3.17 -19.52
C SER A 204 13.59 3.16 -18.76
N TYR A 205 14.17 4.33 -18.48
CA TYR A 205 15.39 4.43 -17.68
C TYR A 205 15.19 3.97 -16.23
N LEU A 206 14.04 4.27 -15.62
CA LEU A 206 13.71 3.81 -14.27
C LEU A 206 13.62 2.27 -14.20
N MET A 207 13.02 1.63 -15.21
CA MET A 207 13.02 0.16 -15.31
C MET A 207 14.44 -0.39 -15.51
N GLU A 208 15.24 0.22 -16.38
CA GLU A 208 16.63 -0.20 -16.62
C GLU A 208 17.50 -0.09 -15.35
N ILE A 209 17.27 0.91 -14.50
CA ILE A 209 17.97 1.02 -13.20
C ILE A 209 17.64 -0.19 -12.31
N ILE A 210 16.39 -0.62 -12.25
CA ILE A 210 16.02 -1.80 -11.46
C ILE A 210 16.67 -3.06 -12.06
N ASP A 211 16.62 -3.22 -13.38
CA ASP A 211 17.24 -4.35 -14.09
C ASP A 211 18.75 -4.42 -13.78
N LEU A 212 19.45 -3.28 -13.80
CA LEU A 212 20.87 -3.20 -13.45
C LEU A 212 21.14 -3.63 -12.01
N LEU A 213 20.36 -3.13 -11.05
CA LEU A 213 20.53 -3.47 -9.63
C LEU A 213 20.26 -4.97 -9.36
N LEU A 214 19.27 -5.54 -10.04
CA LEU A 214 18.96 -6.96 -9.96
C LEU A 214 20.09 -7.80 -10.56
N HIS A 215 20.59 -7.43 -11.73
CA HIS A 215 21.72 -8.09 -12.39
C HIS A 215 22.98 -8.07 -11.52
N ASP A 216 23.35 -6.91 -10.96
CA ASP A 216 24.51 -6.77 -10.08
C ASP A 216 24.36 -7.62 -8.80
N ALA A 217 23.15 -7.72 -8.27
CA ALA A 217 22.85 -8.56 -7.10
C ALA A 217 22.92 -10.06 -7.41
N GLU A 218 22.51 -10.48 -8.61
CA GLU A 218 22.63 -11.85 -9.09
C GLU A 218 24.08 -12.25 -9.34
N GLU A 219 24.87 -11.39 -10.00
CA GLU A 219 26.30 -11.61 -10.21
C GLU A 219 27.05 -11.77 -8.90
N ARG A 220 26.71 -10.96 -7.88
CA ARG A 220 27.28 -11.07 -6.53
C ARG A 220 26.79 -12.29 -5.75
N GLN A 221 25.65 -12.87 -6.11
CA GLN A 221 24.96 -13.94 -5.38
C GLN A 221 24.59 -13.61 -3.92
N THR A 222 24.66 -12.34 -3.51
CA THR A 222 24.36 -11.90 -2.13
C THR A 222 22.96 -11.29 -1.99
N GLY A 223 22.26 -11.02 -3.09
CA GLY A 223 21.03 -10.24 -3.08
C GLY A 223 21.28 -8.73 -3.02
N LEU A 224 20.19 -7.96 -2.97
CA LEU A 224 20.22 -6.50 -2.87
C LEU A 224 20.67 -6.06 -1.47
N THR A 225 21.63 -5.14 -1.43
CA THR A 225 22.10 -4.45 -0.23
C THR A 225 21.07 -3.45 0.28
N ASP A 226 21.17 -3.03 1.54
CA ASP A 226 20.26 -2.04 2.13
C ASP A 226 20.20 -0.73 1.31
N GLN A 227 21.34 -0.25 0.81
CA GLN A 227 21.42 0.94 -0.05
C GLN A 227 20.69 0.71 -1.39
N GLU A 228 20.92 -0.43 -2.05
CA GLU A 228 20.24 -0.76 -3.31
C GLU A 228 18.72 -0.87 -3.12
N VAL A 229 18.27 -1.40 -1.98
CA VAL A 229 16.83 -1.41 -1.62
C VAL A 229 16.29 0.02 -1.46
N ASP A 230 17.02 0.94 -0.83
CA ASP A 230 16.59 2.35 -0.70
C ASP A 230 16.43 3.01 -2.08
N LEU A 231 17.37 2.76 -2.98
CA LEU A 231 17.32 3.26 -4.36
C LEU A 231 16.14 2.66 -5.13
N CYS A 232 15.94 1.33 -5.07
CA CYS A 232 14.78 0.66 -5.66
C CYS A 232 13.46 1.25 -5.12
N CYS A 233 13.37 1.50 -3.82
CA CYS A 233 12.19 2.08 -3.20
C CYS A 233 11.89 3.50 -3.74
N GLU A 234 12.90 4.36 -3.91
CA GLU A 234 12.69 5.68 -4.55
C GLU A 234 12.27 5.53 -6.02
N VAL A 235 12.89 4.64 -6.79
CA VAL A 235 12.51 4.35 -8.19
C VAL A 235 11.05 3.87 -8.28
N LEU A 236 10.63 2.95 -7.43
CA LEU A 236 9.26 2.44 -7.38
C LEU A 236 8.24 3.53 -7.03
N LYS A 237 8.59 4.48 -6.15
CA LYS A 237 7.73 5.64 -5.83
C LYS A 237 7.55 6.55 -7.05
N ILE A 238 8.62 6.77 -7.84
CA ILE A 238 8.53 7.55 -9.08
C ILE A 238 7.65 6.82 -10.10
N LEU A 239 7.91 5.53 -10.35
CA LEU A 239 7.09 4.71 -11.25
C LEU A 239 5.62 4.69 -10.83
N PHE A 240 5.32 4.68 -9.53
CA PHE A 240 3.96 4.82 -9.02
C PHE A 240 3.34 6.15 -9.42
N ASN A 241 4.04 7.27 -9.23
CA ASN A 241 3.54 8.59 -9.61
C ASN A 241 3.30 8.68 -11.13
N LEU A 242 4.21 8.13 -11.94
CA LEU A 242 4.08 8.17 -13.40
C LEU A 242 2.91 7.31 -13.91
N THR A 243 2.72 6.12 -13.33
CA THR A 243 1.62 5.21 -13.71
C THR A 243 0.25 5.70 -13.24
N MET A 244 0.17 6.54 -12.19
CA MET A 244 -1.10 7.14 -11.77
C MET A 244 -1.76 7.98 -12.86
N SER A 245 -0.96 8.64 -13.70
CA SER A 245 -1.47 9.44 -14.83
C SER A 245 -2.05 8.60 -15.97
N LEU A 246 -1.75 7.29 -16.01
CA LEU A 246 -2.16 6.40 -17.09
C LEU A 246 -3.56 5.79 -16.87
N LYS A 247 -4.02 5.63 -15.61
CA LYS A 247 -5.32 5.02 -15.28
C LYS A 247 -6.56 5.66 -15.93
N MET A 248 -6.44 6.90 -16.39
CA MET A 248 -7.56 7.69 -16.94
C MET A 248 -7.56 7.75 -18.48
N LYS A 249 -6.56 7.17 -19.15
CA LYS A 249 -6.40 7.21 -20.61
C LYS A 249 -6.52 5.81 -21.19
N SER A 250 -7.06 5.70 -22.40
CA SER A 250 -6.93 4.48 -23.21
C SER A 250 -5.46 4.29 -23.54
N LEU A 251 -4.88 3.18 -23.12
CA LEU A 251 -3.49 2.84 -23.39
C LEU A 251 -3.34 2.45 -24.87
N ASP A 252 -2.22 2.87 -25.48
CA ASP A 252 -1.83 2.34 -26.79
C ASP A 252 -1.06 1.01 -26.66
N GLU A 253 -0.81 0.34 -27.79
CA GLU A 253 -0.13 -0.97 -27.80
C GLU A 253 1.31 -0.90 -27.25
N GLU A 254 1.98 0.25 -27.41
CA GLU A 254 3.36 0.45 -26.93
C GLU A 254 3.38 0.62 -25.40
N GLU A 255 2.45 1.41 -24.86
CA GLU A 255 2.24 1.61 -23.42
C GLU A 255 1.86 0.30 -22.72
N ASP A 256 0.96 -0.49 -23.32
CA ASP A 256 0.63 -1.83 -22.83
C ASP A 256 1.89 -2.71 -22.78
N GLY A 257 2.73 -2.67 -23.82
CA GLY A 257 4.02 -3.37 -23.84
C GLY A 257 4.96 -2.93 -22.70
N HIS A 258 5.08 -1.62 -22.46
CA HIS A 258 5.88 -1.08 -21.37
C HIS A 258 5.37 -1.48 -19.98
N LEU A 259 4.05 -1.53 -19.76
CA LEU A 259 3.46 -1.98 -18.50
C LEU A 259 3.63 -3.48 -18.28
N MET A 260 3.56 -4.29 -19.35
CA MET A 260 3.87 -5.73 -19.27
C MET A 260 5.34 -5.97 -18.88
N ARG A 261 6.27 -5.19 -19.45
CA ARG A 261 7.68 -5.21 -19.04
C ARG A 261 7.82 -4.81 -17.58
N LEU A 262 7.17 -3.73 -17.14
CA LEU A 262 7.21 -3.30 -15.75
C LEU A 262 6.80 -4.43 -14.80
N ILE A 263 5.72 -5.17 -15.08
CA ILE A 263 5.29 -6.28 -14.21
C ILE A 263 6.32 -7.41 -14.17
N SER A 264 7.02 -7.67 -15.28
CA SER A 264 8.11 -8.65 -15.29
C SER A 264 9.26 -8.23 -14.37
N VAL A 265 9.64 -6.95 -14.39
CA VAL A 265 10.64 -6.37 -13.47
C VAL A 265 10.15 -6.42 -12.02
N LEU A 266 8.87 -6.13 -11.77
CA LEU A 266 8.27 -6.22 -10.44
C LEU A 266 8.23 -7.66 -9.93
N ARG A 267 7.99 -8.65 -10.79
CA ARG A 267 8.06 -10.07 -10.44
C ARG A 267 9.47 -10.43 -9.97
N GLU A 268 10.50 -9.99 -10.67
CA GLU A 268 11.90 -10.24 -10.27
C GLU A 268 12.24 -9.57 -8.94
N LEU A 269 11.77 -8.33 -8.70
CA LEU A 269 11.87 -7.68 -7.39
C LEU A 269 11.12 -8.43 -6.27
N LEU A 270 9.97 -9.05 -6.56
CA LEU A 270 9.27 -9.89 -5.58
C LEU A 270 10.09 -11.15 -5.24
N LEU A 271 10.84 -11.70 -6.19
CA LEU A 271 11.60 -12.94 -6.01
C LEU A 271 13.06 -12.74 -5.56
N CYS A 272 13.57 -11.50 -5.61
CA CYS A 272 14.96 -11.21 -5.25
C CYS A 272 15.28 -11.49 -3.77
N LYS A 273 16.55 -11.75 -3.46
CA LYS A 273 17.04 -11.84 -2.08
C LYS A 273 17.45 -10.46 -1.58
N THR A 274 17.25 -10.20 -0.29
CA THR A 274 17.69 -8.98 0.40
C THR A 274 18.44 -9.34 1.67
N GLU A 275 19.25 -8.42 2.21
CA GLU A 275 20.04 -8.63 3.43
C GLU A 275 19.18 -8.95 4.66
N SER A 276 17.99 -8.35 4.75
CA SER A 276 17.05 -8.60 5.84
C SER A 276 15.60 -8.75 5.36
N ASN A 277 14.79 -9.43 6.18
CA ASN A 277 13.37 -9.63 5.90
C ASN A 277 12.54 -8.33 6.04
N ASP A 278 12.96 -7.40 6.91
CA ASP A 278 12.28 -6.11 7.05
C ASP A 278 12.43 -5.26 5.79
N ARG A 279 13.62 -5.29 5.18
CA ARG A 279 13.90 -4.62 3.91
C ARG A 279 13.19 -5.30 2.74
N LYS A 280 13.06 -6.62 2.77
CA LYS A 280 12.18 -7.33 1.83
C LYS A 280 10.74 -6.86 1.95
N GLU A 281 10.22 -6.73 3.17
CA GLU A 281 8.84 -6.28 3.42
C GLU A 281 8.61 -4.86 2.88
N GLU A 282 9.58 -3.96 3.06
CA GLU A 282 9.51 -2.59 2.53
C GLU A 282 9.48 -2.57 0.99
N LEU A 283 10.37 -3.33 0.36
CA LEU A 283 10.42 -3.46 -1.10
C LEU A 283 9.10 -4.00 -1.64
N VAL A 284 8.61 -5.11 -1.08
CA VAL A 284 7.32 -5.72 -1.46
C VAL A 284 6.18 -4.73 -1.25
N SER A 285 6.19 -3.92 -0.19
CA SER A 285 5.17 -2.90 0.06
C SER A 285 5.09 -1.87 -1.08
N HIS A 286 6.24 -1.39 -1.57
CA HIS A 286 6.28 -0.45 -2.70
C HIS A 286 5.91 -1.12 -4.03
N THR A 287 6.35 -2.36 -4.25
CA THR A 287 5.97 -3.15 -5.42
C THR A 287 4.46 -3.37 -5.48
N VAL A 288 3.83 -3.73 -4.36
CA VAL A 288 2.37 -3.92 -4.27
C VAL A 288 1.62 -2.62 -4.58
N ASN A 289 2.08 -1.48 -4.06
CA ASN A 289 1.47 -0.19 -4.37
C ASN A 289 1.49 0.08 -5.88
N LEU A 290 2.60 -0.20 -6.56
CA LEU A 290 2.70 -0.06 -8.01
C LEU A 290 1.81 -1.04 -8.78
N LEU A 291 1.66 -2.28 -8.30
CA LEU A 291 0.73 -3.27 -8.87
C LEU A 291 -0.74 -2.84 -8.75
N THR A 292 -1.10 -1.91 -7.86
CA THR A 292 -2.46 -1.34 -7.88
C THR A 292 -2.71 -0.45 -9.09
N ASN A 293 -1.66 -0.06 -9.81
CA ASN A 293 -1.73 0.84 -10.96
C ASN A 293 -1.73 0.19 -12.33
N VAL A 294 -1.44 -1.11 -12.40
CA VAL A 294 -1.32 -1.80 -13.69
C VAL A 294 -2.68 -2.33 -14.18
N PRO A 295 -2.85 -2.50 -15.50
CA PRO A 295 -4.05 -3.09 -16.08
C PRO A 295 -4.28 -4.52 -15.59
N ALA A 296 -5.54 -4.90 -15.46
CA ALA A 296 -5.91 -6.19 -14.88
C ALA A 296 -5.56 -7.40 -15.79
N THR A 297 -5.41 -7.17 -17.09
CA THR A 297 -4.95 -8.16 -18.07
C THR A 297 -3.47 -8.53 -17.88
N SER A 298 -2.69 -7.64 -17.27
CA SER A 298 -1.23 -7.75 -17.21
C SER A 298 -0.72 -8.61 -16.05
N PHE A 299 -1.61 -9.02 -15.12
CA PHE A 299 -1.26 -9.92 -14.02
C PHE A 299 -0.75 -11.30 -14.45
N GLU A 300 -0.99 -11.71 -15.70
CA GLU A 300 -0.37 -12.93 -16.24
C GLU A 300 1.17 -12.87 -16.23
N GLN A 301 1.76 -11.68 -16.37
CA GLN A 301 3.21 -11.49 -16.31
C GLN A 301 3.80 -11.71 -14.92
N LEU A 302 3.00 -11.81 -13.86
CA LEU A 302 3.52 -12.25 -12.55
C LEU A 302 3.87 -13.74 -12.54
N LEU A 303 3.37 -14.50 -13.50
CA LEU A 303 3.56 -15.95 -13.61
C LEU A 303 4.62 -16.26 -14.66
N THR A 304 5.38 -17.33 -14.43
CA THR A 304 6.27 -17.90 -15.45
C THR A 304 5.83 -19.32 -15.79
N PRO A 305 5.85 -19.73 -17.08
CA PRO A 305 5.59 -21.11 -17.44
C PRO A 305 6.73 -21.99 -16.93
N LEU A 306 6.39 -23.15 -16.36
CA LEU A 306 7.38 -24.15 -15.99
C LEU A 306 7.89 -24.83 -17.26
N THR A 307 9.14 -24.58 -17.63
CA THR A 307 9.85 -25.34 -18.67
C THR A 307 10.46 -26.60 -18.06
N ASP A 308 10.66 -27.64 -18.87
CA ASP A 308 11.18 -28.96 -18.41
C ASP A 308 12.51 -28.87 -17.63
N SER A 309 13.29 -27.79 -17.81
CA SER A 309 14.55 -27.54 -17.11
C SER A 309 14.43 -26.78 -15.77
N GLY A 310 13.27 -26.20 -15.46
CA GLY A 310 13.00 -25.40 -14.25
C GLY A 310 12.12 -26.09 -13.21
N ALA A 311 11.61 -27.28 -13.52
CA ALA A 311 10.73 -28.06 -12.64
C ALA A 311 11.41 -28.52 -11.34
N ASP A 312 12.74 -28.60 -11.30
CA ASP A 312 13.49 -29.07 -10.13
C ASP A 312 13.68 -28.01 -9.03
N SER A 313 13.53 -26.71 -9.33
CA SER A 313 13.70 -25.64 -8.33
C SER A 313 12.40 -25.21 -7.64
N VAL A 314 11.25 -25.42 -8.29
CA VAL A 314 9.95 -24.97 -7.78
C VAL A 314 9.32 -26.10 -6.98
N THR A 315 9.00 -25.85 -5.71
CA THR A 315 8.30 -26.85 -4.88
C THR A 315 6.94 -27.16 -5.51
N LYS A 316 6.55 -28.44 -5.58
CA LYS A 316 5.21 -28.87 -6.10
C LYS A 316 4.03 -28.09 -5.49
N ASP A 317 4.20 -27.60 -4.27
CA ASP A 317 3.21 -26.79 -3.54
C ASP A 317 3.02 -25.35 -4.08
N ASN A 318 3.90 -24.89 -4.98
CA ASN A 318 3.92 -23.55 -5.59
C ASN A 318 3.68 -23.60 -7.11
N GLU A 319 3.20 -24.74 -7.62
CA GLU A 319 2.78 -24.92 -9.00
C GLU A 319 1.26 -24.91 -9.11
N THR A 320 0.70 -24.28 -10.15
CA THR A 320 -0.70 -24.47 -10.53
C THR A 320 -0.88 -24.32 -12.02
N GLU A 321 -1.49 -25.33 -12.67
CA GLU A 321 -1.76 -25.35 -14.11
C GLU A 321 -0.48 -25.14 -14.96
N GLY A 322 0.66 -25.71 -14.54
CA GLY A 322 1.95 -25.60 -15.24
C GLY A 322 2.64 -24.22 -15.14
N LYS A 323 2.17 -23.36 -14.24
CA LYS A 323 2.71 -22.02 -13.98
C LYS A 323 3.34 -21.94 -12.58
N ASN A 324 4.48 -21.24 -12.48
CA ASN A 324 5.14 -20.92 -11.22
C ASN A 324 4.35 -19.80 -10.49
N MET A 325 3.97 -20.07 -9.23
CA MET A 325 3.19 -19.18 -8.37
C MET A 325 4.02 -18.54 -7.23
N GLU A 326 5.35 -18.64 -7.24
CA GLU A 326 6.23 -18.10 -6.18
C GLU A 326 6.02 -16.61 -5.92
N SER A 327 5.81 -15.82 -6.98
CA SER A 327 5.50 -14.39 -6.85
C SER A 327 4.19 -14.16 -6.08
N ILE A 328 3.18 -14.99 -6.33
CA ILE A 328 1.89 -14.97 -5.62
C ILE A 328 2.05 -15.45 -4.17
N VAL A 329 2.93 -16.42 -3.91
CA VAL A 329 3.26 -16.85 -2.55
C VAL A 329 3.86 -15.70 -1.74
N VAL A 330 4.78 -14.93 -2.32
CA VAL A 330 5.35 -13.73 -1.67
C VAL A 330 4.24 -12.73 -1.32
N LEU A 331 3.31 -12.48 -2.25
CA LEU A 331 2.17 -11.58 -2.01
C LEU A 331 1.22 -12.10 -0.91
N LEU A 332 0.92 -13.40 -0.89
CA LEU A 332 0.08 -14.01 0.15
C LEU A 332 0.75 -14.01 1.53
N ASN A 333 2.05 -14.27 1.58
CA ASN A 333 2.84 -14.19 2.81
C ASN A 333 2.89 -12.76 3.35
N PHE A 334 3.06 -11.78 2.45
CA PHE A 334 3.00 -10.36 2.79
C PHE A 334 1.64 -9.95 3.35
N LEU A 335 0.53 -10.40 2.72
CA LEU A 335 -0.82 -10.22 3.26
C LEU A 335 -0.94 -10.82 4.66
N HIS A 336 -0.47 -12.06 4.85
CA HIS A 336 -0.55 -12.76 6.14
C HIS A 336 0.21 -12.01 7.25
N GLN A 337 1.41 -11.51 6.93
CA GLN A 337 2.22 -10.73 7.87
C GLN A 337 1.53 -9.42 8.25
N ARG A 338 0.94 -8.70 7.29
CA ARG A 338 0.18 -7.47 7.53
C ARG A 338 -1.06 -7.74 8.39
N LEU A 339 -1.80 -8.83 8.12
CA LEU A 339 -2.94 -9.25 8.94
C LEU A 339 -2.52 -9.62 10.38
N ARG A 340 -1.37 -10.28 10.56
CA ARG A 340 -0.81 -10.60 11.88
C ARG A 340 -0.45 -9.35 12.70
N LYS A 341 0.11 -8.32 12.05
CA LYS A 341 0.40 -7.04 12.71
C LYS A 341 -0.88 -6.37 13.22
N VAL A 342 -1.94 -6.35 12.39
CA VAL A 342 -3.24 -5.77 12.76
C VAL A 342 -3.86 -6.45 13.98
N SER A 343 -3.89 -7.78 14.04
CA SER A 343 -4.46 -8.46 15.22
C SER A 343 -3.64 -8.24 16.49
N ARG A 344 -2.30 -8.29 16.42
CA ARG A 344 -1.44 -8.07 17.60
C ARG A 344 -1.65 -6.67 18.21
N GLU A 345 -1.97 -5.68 17.39
CA GLU A 345 -2.21 -4.31 17.85
C GLU A 345 -3.62 -4.14 18.41
N GLN A 346 -4.62 -4.83 17.84
CA GLN A 346 -5.96 -4.93 18.43
C GLN A 346 -5.88 -5.56 19.83
N ASP A 347 -5.12 -6.65 19.99
CA ASP A 347 -4.93 -7.33 21.27
C ASP A 347 -4.25 -6.42 22.31
N LYS A 348 -3.22 -5.66 21.91
CA LYS A 348 -2.55 -4.66 22.77
C LYS A 348 -3.48 -3.53 23.20
N ASN A 349 -4.32 -3.05 22.30
CA ASN A 349 -5.30 -2.00 22.62
C ASN A 349 -6.34 -2.50 23.63
N ILE A 350 -6.80 -3.75 23.50
CA ILE A 350 -7.73 -4.37 24.45
C ILE A 350 -7.07 -4.58 25.81
N GLN A 351 -5.81 -5.06 25.86
CA GLN A 351 -5.07 -5.25 27.11
C GLN A 351 -4.82 -3.94 27.87
N ASN A 352 -4.60 -2.83 27.16
CA ASN A 352 -4.45 -1.50 27.76
C ASN A 352 -5.76 -0.94 28.36
N ILE A 353 -6.93 -1.45 27.95
CA ILE A 353 -8.23 -1.07 28.51
C ILE A 353 -8.54 -1.86 29.80
N VAL A 354 -7.93 -3.03 29.99
CA VAL A 354 -8.24 -3.97 31.09
C VAL A 354 -7.37 -3.74 32.34
N GLN A 355 -6.37 -2.86 32.31
CA GLN A 355 -5.63 -2.47 33.53
C GLN A 355 -6.40 -1.36 34.28
N PRO A 356 -6.84 -1.59 35.54
CA PRO A 356 -7.44 -0.52 36.34
C PRO A 356 -6.34 0.45 36.78
N ALA A 357 -6.29 1.63 36.16
CA ALA A 357 -5.44 2.72 36.64
C ALA A 357 -5.90 3.16 38.05
N PRO A 358 -4.98 3.35 39.01
CA PRO A 358 -5.34 3.90 40.31
C PRO A 358 -5.81 5.35 40.13
N HIS A 359 -6.83 5.70 40.90
CA HIS A 359 -7.58 6.95 40.84
C HIS A 359 -6.71 8.21 40.73
N ASN A 360 -7.23 9.15 39.92
CA ASN A 360 -6.94 10.58 39.84
C ASN A 360 -5.86 11.02 38.84
N THR A 361 -6.26 11.20 37.58
CA THR A 361 -5.98 12.41 36.80
C THR A 361 -6.90 12.44 35.58
N GLU A 362 -7.76 13.47 35.50
CA GLU A 362 -8.50 13.81 34.29
C GLU A 362 -7.50 14.10 33.15
N THR A 363 -7.27 13.11 32.30
CA THR A 363 -6.43 13.26 31.12
C THR A 363 -7.30 12.98 29.90
N LYS A 364 -7.44 14.02 29.07
CA LYS A 364 -8.27 14.10 27.87
C LYS A 364 -8.26 12.81 27.04
N LEU A 365 -9.46 12.28 26.82
CA LEU A 365 -9.76 11.24 25.84
C LEU A 365 -9.56 11.78 24.41
N HIS A 366 -8.32 11.78 23.94
CA HIS A 366 -7.99 11.87 22.52
C HIS A 366 -7.08 10.71 22.14
N SER A 367 -7.55 9.47 22.33
CA SER A 367 -7.04 8.36 21.53
C SER A 367 -7.66 8.49 20.13
N LYS A 368 -6.95 9.16 19.23
CA LYS A 368 -7.21 9.13 17.80
C LYS A 368 -7.46 7.67 17.41
N PRO A 369 -8.57 7.31 16.73
CA PRO A 369 -8.74 5.95 16.25
C PRO A 369 -7.54 5.59 15.35
N PRO A 370 -7.15 4.31 15.23
CA PRO A 370 -6.02 3.89 14.41
C PRO A 370 -6.32 4.13 12.92
N CYS A 371 -6.24 5.40 12.53
CA CYS A 371 -6.52 5.94 11.21
C CYS A 371 -5.21 5.88 10.44
N GLY A 372 -5.01 4.79 9.70
CA GLY A 372 -3.80 4.51 8.92
C GLY A 372 -3.48 3.01 8.75
N MET A 373 -4.10 2.12 9.54
CA MET A 373 -3.78 0.67 9.52
C MET A 373 -4.55 -0.10 8.45
N SER A 374 -5.79 0.30 8.16
CA SER A 374 -6.55 -0.24 7.01
C SER A 374 -5.96 0.13 5.66
N ASP A 375 -5.26 1.25 5.63
CA ASP A 375 -4.68 1.81 4.41
C ASP A 375 -3.47 0.97 3.96
N ASN A 376 -2.82 0.27 4.89
CA ASN A 376 -1.73 -0.66 4.63
C ASN A 376 -2.18 -2.04 4.10
N LEU A 377 -3.44 -2.45 4.33
CA LEU A 377 -4.01 -3.70 3.81
C LEU A 377 -4.69 -3.52 2.45
N THR A 378 -5.17 -2.31 2.18
CA THR A 378 -5.97 -2.00 0.99
C THR A 378 -5.21 -2.30 -0.32
N PRO A 379 -3.94 -1.88 -0.52
CA PRO A 379 -3.21 -2.15 -1.75
C PRO A 379 -3.04 -3.64 -2.06
N ILE A 380 -2.65 -4.43 -1.05
CA ILE A 380 -2.42 -5.88 -1.23
C ILE A 380 -3.73 -6.63 -1.47
N LEU A 381 -4.81 -6.29 -0.75
CA LEU A 381 -6.13 -6.89 -0.96
C LEU A 381 -6.67 -6.56 -2.35
N HIS A 382 -6.55 -5.30 -2.78
CA HIS A 382 -6.94 -4.87 -4.12
C HIS A 382 -6.15 -5.63 -5.20
N CYS A 383 -4.82 -5.70 -5.06
CA CYS A 383 -3.94 -6.41 -5.99
C CYS A 383 -4.31 -7.89 -6.11
N LEU A 384 -4.47 -8.60 -4.99
CA LEU A 384 -4.83 -10.02 -5.00
C LEU A 384 -6.25 -10.28 -5.52
N CYS A 385 -7.18 -9.35 -5.24
CA CYS A 385 -8.54 -9.42 -5.76
C CYS A 385 -8.57 -9.27 -7.29
N GLU A 386 -7.91 -8.24 -7.83
CA GLU A 386 -7.83 -8.02 -9.27
C GLU A 386 -7.08 -9.15 -9.99
N ALA A 387 -5.95 -9.61 -9.43
CA ALA A 387 -5.20 -10.74 -9.98
C ALA A 387 -6.05 -12.03 -10.00
N SER A 388 -6.80 -12.31 -8.93
CA SER A 388 -7.67 -13.50 -8.84
C SER A 388 -8.93 -13.38 -9.71
N ARG A 389 -9.44 -12.18 -9.94
CA ARG A 389 -10.59 -11.95 -10.80
C ARG A 389 -10.24 -12.23 -12.26
N ASN A 390 -9.10 -11.73 -12.71
CA ASN A 390 -8.71 -11.75 -14.11
C ASN A 390 -7.87 -12.97 -14.52
N ASN A 391 -7.24 -13.68 -13.59
CA ASN A 391 -6.43 -14.86 -13.89
C ASN A 391 -6.95 -16.12 -13.15
N ARG A 392 -7.38 -17.13 -13.91
CA ARG A 392 -7.91 -18.41 -13.39
C ARG A 392 -6.88 -19.14 -12.52
N SER A 393 -5.64 -19.23 -12.97
CA SER A 393 -4.58 -19.98 -12.29
C SER A 393 -4.22 -19.33 -10.95
N ILE A 394 -4.12 -17.99 -10.91
CA ILE A 394 -3.93 -17.23 -9.65
C ILE A 394 -5.11 -17.47 -8.71
N ARG A 395 -6.35 -17.36 -9.20
CA ARG A 395 -7.55 -17.60 -8.38
C ARG A 395 -7.56 -18.97 -7.73
N LYS A 396 -7.25 -20.01 -8.52
CA LYS A 396 -7.20 -21.40 -8.04
C LYS A 396 -6.12 -21.57 -6.97
N PHE A 397 -4.92 -21.04 -7.21
CA PHE A 397 -3.82 -21.07 -6.25
C PHE A 397 -4.17 -20.34 -4.94
N CYS A 398 -4.65 -19.10 -5.04
CA CYS A 398 -5.09 -18.31 -3.90
C CYS A 398 -6.22 -19.01 -3.13
N ARG A 399 -7.18 -19.62 -3.83
CA ARG A 399 -8.28 -20.40 -3.20
C ARG A 399 -7.73 -21.59 -2.42
N LEU A 400 -6.72 -22.30 -2.91
CA LEU A 400 -6.13 -23.44 -2.20
C LEU A 400 -5.35 -23.01 -0.94
N LYS A 401 -4.65 -21.87 -0.99
CA LYS A 401 -3.86 -21.36 0.14
C LYS A 401 -4.68 -20.59 1.18
N VAL A 402 -5.68 -19.81 0.75
CA VAL A 402 -6.52 -18.98 1.63
C VAL A 402 -7.72 -19.76 2.17
N LEU A 403 -8.38 -20.56 1.32
CA LEU A 403 -9.58 -21.33 1.63
C LEU A 403 -9.33 -22.82 1.36
N PRO A 404 -8.45 -23.49 2.12
CA PRO A 404 -8.19 -24.92 1.94
C PRO A 404 -9.48 -25.74 2.15
N PRO A 405 -9.62 -26.94 1.54
CA PRO A 405 -10.75 -27.82 1.79
C PRO A 405 -10.90 -28.07 3.30
N MET A 406 -12.12 -27.90 3.81
CA MET A 406 -12.36 -27.91 5.26
C MET A 406 -12.25 -29.33 5.81
N ARG A 407 -11.58 -29.46 6.95
CA ARG A 407 -11.37 -30.71 7.70
C ARG A 407 -11.88 -30.51 9.13
N ASP A 408 -11.07 -30.79 10.14
CA ASP A 408 -11.33 -30.51 11.56
C ASP A 408 -11.61 -29.02 11.88
N GLU A 409 -11.25 -28.09 10.99
CA GLU A 409 -11.43 -26.65 11.18
C GLU A 409 -12.92 -26.22 11.24
N VAL A 410 -13.85 -27.11 10.91
CA VAL A 410 -15.32 -26.89 10.99
C VAL A 410 -15.80 -26.86 12.46
N LEU A 411 -14.98 -27.36 13.39
CA LEU A 411 -15.33 -27.42 14.81
C LEU A 411 -15.29 -26.07 15.52
N ASN A 412 -14.57 -25.08 14.98
CA ASN A 412 -14.40 -23.75 15.54
C ASN A 412 -15.10 -22.69 14.68
N LEU A 413 -15.29 -21.47 15.22
CA LEU A 413 -15.86 -20.39 14.42
C LEU A 413 -14.94 -20.02 13.24
N PRO A 414 -15.49 -19.58 12.09
CA PRO A 414 -14.70 -19.17 10.93
C PRO A 414 -13.67 -18.08 11.26
N GLU A 415 -13.97 -17.17 12.19
CA GLU A 415 -13.08 -16.11 12.67
C GLU A 415 -12.05 -16.54 13.73
N GLU A 416 -12.17 -17.74 14.30
CA GLU A 416 -11.27 -18.24 15.35
C GLU A 416 -10.08 -19.01 14.75
N GLY A 417 -8.87 -18.48 14.93
CA GLY A 417 -7.61 -19.13 14.56
C GLY A 417 -6.55 -18.18 14.00
N ASP A 418 -5.42 -18.74 13.57
CA ASP A 418 -4.27 -17.98 13.03
C ASP A 418 -4.07 -18.20 11.52
N THR A 419 -5.01 -18.86 10.83
CA THR A 419 -4.91 -19.03 9.37
C THR A 419 -5.31 -17.75 8.63
N LEU A 420 -4.95 -17.66 7.34
CA LEU A 420 -5.40 -16.57 6.47
C LEU A 420 -6.93 -16.47 6.43
N ARG A 421 -7.64 -17.60 6.34
CA ARG A 421 -9.11 -17.64 6.39
C ARG A 421 -9.63 -16.96 7.64
N ASN A 422 -9.14 -17.36 8.81
CA ASN A 422 -9.67 -16.86 10.09
C ASN A 422 -9.47 -15.35 10.22
N ARG A 423 -8.26 -14.88 9.90
CA ARG A 423 -7.91 -13.46 9.96
C ARG A 423 -8.72 -12.62 8.97
N LEU A 424 -9.01 -13.13 7.77
CA LEU A 424 -9.89 -12.47 6.81
C LEU A 424 -11.35 -12.50 7.26
N CYS A 425 -11.84 -13.60 7.83
CA CYS A 425 -13.21 -13.69 8.35
C CYS A 425 -13.45 -12.71 9.49
N LEU A 426 -12.47 -12.53 10.39
CA LEU A 426 -12.52 -11.50 11.44
C LEU A 426 -12.68 -10.08 10.87
N LEU A 427 -12.13 -9.81 9.70
CA LEU A 427 -12.22 -8.48 9.07
C LEU A 427 -13.53 -8.25 8.30
N LEU A 428 -14.38 -9.27 8.10
CA LEU A 428 -15.69 -9.11 7.45
C LEU A 428 -16.63 -8.18 8.22
N THR A 429 -16.46 -8.11 9.54
CA THR A 429 -17.25 -7.26 10.45
C THR A 429 -16.50 -5.99 10.86
N SER A 430 -15.40 -5.65 10.18
CA SER A 430 -14.62 -4.45 10.44
C SER A 430 -15.41 -3.15 10.21
N LEU A 431 -15.12 -2.13 11.03
CA LEU A 431 -15.70 -0.80 10.91
C LEU A 431 -15.05 0.08 9.82
N SER A 432 -13.93 -0.36 9.24
CA SER A 432 -13.26 0.38 8.17
C SER A 432 -14.00 0.14 6.84
N PRO A 433 -14.49 1.18 6.15
CA PRO A 433 -15.28 1.02 4.92
C PRO A 433 -14.49 0.33 3.81
N SER A 434 -13.20 0.68 3.62
CA SER A 434 -12.37 0.09 2.58
C SER A 434 -12.18 -1.42 2.79
N ILE A 435 -11.91 -1.85 4.03
CA ILE A 435 -11.74 -3.28 4.37
C ILE A 435 -13.07 -4.02 4.24
N LYS A 436 -14.16 -3.40 4.73
CA LYS A 436 -15.51 -3.98 4.71
C LYS A 436 -15.99 -4.30 3.30
N HIS A 437 -15.47 -3.65 2.26
CA HIS A 437 -15.78 -4.01 0.87
C HIS A 437 -14.72 -4.94 0.25
N LEU A 438 -13.43 -4.66 0.45
CA LEU A 438 -12.36 -5.40 -0.22
C LEU A 438 -12.20 -6.85 0.26
N VAL A 439 -12.33 -7.10 1.57
CA VAL A 439 -12.16 -8.46 2.12
C VAL A 439 -13.28 -9.39 1.65
N PRO A 440 -14.57 -9.03 1.79
CA PRO A 440 -15.63 -9.88 1.26
C PRO A 440 -15.54 -10.03 -0.27
N ASP A 441 -15.17 -8.97 -1.01
CA ASP A 441 -15.02 -9.04 -2.46
C ASP A 441 -13.92 -10.03 -2.89
N PHE A 442 -12.79 -10.04 -2.18
CA PHE A 442 -11.72 -10.99 -2.40
C PHE A 442 -12.17 -12.43 -2.13
N LEU A 443 -12.76 -12.69 -0.95
CA LEU A 443 -13.26 -14.02 -0.59
C LEU A 443 -14.34 -14.51 -1.57
N PHE A 444 -15.27 -13.64 -1.96
CA PHE A 444 -16.33 -13.98 -2.91
C PHE A 444 -15.76 -14.30 -4.30
N THR A 445 -14.73 -13.58 -4.73
CA THR A 445 -14.00 -13.85 -5.98
C THR A 445 -13.31 -15.22 -5.93
N LEU A 446 -12.66 -15.58 -4.81
CA LEU A 446 -12.09 -16.93 -4.62
C LEU A 446 -13.16 -18.03 -4.62
N CYS A 447 -14.36 -17.72 -4.13
CA CYS A 447 -15.52 -18.61 -4.16
C CYS A 447 -16.22 -18.68 -5.53
N LYS A 448 -15.63 -18.13 -6.61
CA LYS A 448 -16.25 -18.03 -7.95
C LYS A 448 -17.62 -17.34 -7.90
N GLU A 449 -17.78 -16.36 -7.02
CA GLU A 449 -19.04 -15.62 -6.80
C GLU A 449 -20.23 -16.52 -6.47
N ASN A 450 -19.97 -17.67 -5.84
CA ASN A 450 -20.99 -18.60 -5.38
C ASN A 450 -21.32 -18.36 -3.90
N VAL A 451 -22.59 -18.07 -3.62
CA VAL A 451 -23.10 -17.76 -2.28
C VAL A 451 -22.93 -18.95 -1.33
N ASP A 452 -23.27 -20.16 -1.75
CA ASP A 452 -23.19 -21.37 -0.92
C ASP A 452 -21.75 -21.68 -0.49
N ARG A 453 -20.80 -21.53 -1.41
CA ARG A 453 -19.37 -21.67 -1.10
C ARG A 453 -18.89 -20.61 -0.14
N MET A 454 -19.34 -19.37 -0.29
CA MET A 454 -18.97 -18.31 0.64
C MET A 454 -19.51 -18.59 2.05
N ILE A 455 -20.79 -18.94 2.16
CA ILE A 455 -21.41 -19.32 3.46
C ILE A 455 -20.66 -20.49 4.08
N LYS A 456 -20.28 -21.50 3.29
CA LYS A 456 -19.50 -22.65 3.76
C LYS A 456 -18.21 -22.22 4.48
N TYR A 457 -17.46 -21.27 3.94
CA TYR A 457 -16.16 -20.88 4.49
C TYR A 457 -16.21 -19.74 5.51
N THR A 458 -17.24 -18.89 5.48
CA THR A 458 -17.30 -17.69 6.33
C THR A 458 -18.40 -17.74 7.39
N GLY A 459 -19.40 -18.60 7.23
CA GLY A 459 -20.69 -18.50 7.94
C GLY A 459 -21.55 -17.36 7.38
N TYR A 460 -22.88 -17.55 7.38
CA TYR A 460 -23.83 -16.55 6.87
C TYR A 460 -23.80 -15.26 7.70
N GLY A 461 -23.62 -15.35 9.03
CA GLY A 461 -23.57 -14.17 9.90
C GLY A 461 -22.49 -13.17 9.51
N ASN A 462 -21.30 -13.67 9.20
CA ASN A 462 -20.15 -12.83 8.82
C ASN A 462 -20.30 -12.23 7.40
N CYS A 463 -20.91 -12.95 6.46
CA CYS A 463 -21.05 -12.47 5.06
C CYS A 463 -22.41 -11.81 4.75
N ALA A 464 -23.38 -11.83 5.67
CA ALA A 464 -24.71 -11.25 5.47
C ALA A 464 -24.67 -9.78 5.03
N GLY A 465 -23.73 -8.99 5.54
CA GLY A 465 -23.54 -7.60 5.13
C GLY A 465 -23.24 -7.46 3.63
N LEU A 466 -22.29 -8.24 3.11
CA LEU A 466 -21.97 -8.28 1.68
C LEU A 466 -23.16 -8.77 0.86
N LEU A 467 -23.79 -9.86 1.30
CA LEU A 467 -24.93 -10.45 0.59
C LEU A 467 -26.11 -9.46 0.52
N ALA A 468 -26.34 -8.68 1.57
CA ALA A 468 -27.34 -7.61 1.59
C ALA A 468 -27.02 -6.51 0.59
N GLU A 469 -25.78 -6.00 0.61
CA GLU A 469 -25.31 -4.94 -0.30
C GLU A 469 -25.41 -5.36 -1.78
N ARG A 470 -25.17 -6.64 -2.07
CA ARG A 470 -25.25 -7.21 -3.44
C ARG A 470 -26.63 -7.75 -3.82
N GLY A 471 -27.62 -7.71 -2.93
CA GLY A 471 -28.97 -8.25 -3.20
C GLY A 471 -29.05 -9.77 -3.30
N LEU A 472 -28.14 -10.50 -2.66
CA LEU A 472 -27.96 -11.95 -2.75
C LEU A 472 -28.55 -12.74 -1.55
N LEU A 473 -29.21 -12.07 -0.60
CA LEU A 473 -29.70 -12.68 0.65
C LEU A 473 -30.70 -13.85 0.47
N MET A 474 -31.43 -13.89 -0.66
CA MET A 474 -32.50 -14.87 -0.93
C MET A 474 -32.19 -15.79 -2.11
N GLY A 475 -30.91 -16.08 -2.38
CA GLY A 475 -30.49 -16.95 -3.49
C GLY A 475 -30.56 -16.27 -4.86
N GLY A 476 -30.56 -14.93 -4.88
CA GLY A 476 -30.45 -14.14 -6.11
C GLY A 476 -29.18 -14.54 -6.86
N ARG A 477 -29.30 -14.83 -8.17
CA ARG A 477 -28.13 -14.99 -9.03
C ARG A 477 -27.62 -13.57 -9.31
N GLY A 478 -26.48 -13.21 -8.74
CA GLY A 478 -25.78 -11.97 -9.10
C GLY A 478 -25.53 -11.91 -10.62
N LYS A 479 -25.06 -10.77 -11.14
CA LYS A 479 -24.55 -10.69 -12.52
C LYS A 479 -23.47 -11.77 -12.68
N MET A 480 -23.79 -12.89 -13.31
CA MET A 480 -22.85 -14.00 -13.47
C MET A 480 -21.67 -13.51 -14.30
N ALA A 481 -20.51 -13.32 -13.67
CA ALA A 481 -19.27 -13.34 -14.39
C ALA A 481 -19.07 -14.75 -15.00
N SER A 482 -18.49 -14.80 -16.20
CA SER A 482 -18.29 -16.04 -16.96
C SER A 482 -17.19 -16.90 -16.31
N TYR A 483 -17.55 -17.67 -15.29
CA TYR A 483 -16.66 -18.64 -14.65
C TYR A 483 -16.84 -20.03 -15.27
N SER A 484 -15.74 -20.69 -15.64
CA SER A 484 -15.77 -22.09 -16.12
C SER A 484 -16.36 -23.02 -15.05
N SER A 485 -17.30 -23.86 -15.49
CA SER A 485 -18.08 -24.84 -14.72
C SER A 485 -17.28 -26.05 -14.25
N GLU A 486 -16.00 -26.15 -14.60
CA GLU A 486 -15.08 -27.15 -14.04
C GLU A 486 -14.94 -26.89 -12.52
N SER A 487 -15.73 -27.62 -11.75
CA SER A 487 -15.74 -27.59 -10.30
C SER A 487 -14.67 -28.56 -9.83
N GLU A 488 -13.64 -28.02 -9.18
CA GLU A 488 -12.88 -28.82 -8.23
C GLU A 488 -13.81 -29.02 -7.04
N ASP A 489 -14.20 -30.26 -6.82
CA ASP A 489 -14.99 -30.64 -5.67
C ASP A 489 -14.19 -30.25 -4.43
N SER A 490 -14.76 -29.35 -3.63
CA SER A 490 -14.12 -28.84 -2.41
C SER A 490 -14.71 -29.49 -1.17
N GLU A 491 -15.54 -30.51 -1.39
CA GLU A 491 -16.12 -31.35 -0.37
C GLU A 491 -15.09 -32.43 -0.03
N THR A 492 -14.56 -32.37 1.18
CA THR A 492 -13.78 -33.46 1.76
C THR A 492 -14.75 -34.52 2.29
N GLU A 493 -14.31 -35.77 2.41
CA GLU A 493 -15.10 -36.83 3.03
C GLU A 493 -15.53 -36.41 4.45
N GLU A 494 -14.60 -35.85 5.23
CA GLU A 494 -14.83 -35.31 6.58
C GLU A 494 -15.89 -34.19 6.63
N TYR A 495 -15.88 -33.25 5.68
CA TYR A 495 -16.90 -32.20 5.63
C TYR A 495 -18.26 -32.75 5.22
N THR A 496 -18.30 -33.73 4.31
CA THR A 496 -19.55 -34.34 3.84
C THR A 496 -20.29 -35.03 4.98
N GLU A 497 -19.56 -35.67 5.90
CA GLU A 497 -20.11 -36.30 7.10
C GLU A 497 -20.67 -35.27 8.09
N LEU A 498 -19.97 -34.15 8.30
CA LEU A 498 -20.35 -33.12 9.27
C LEU A 498 -21.36 -32.10 8.72
N ARG A 499 -21.50 -31.99 7.40
CA ARG A 499 -22.37 -31.02 6.70
C ARG A 499 -23.81 -30.93 7.26
N PRO A 500 -24.51 -32.02 7.62
CA PRO A 500 -25.86 -31.94 8.16
C PRO A 500 -25.93 -31.20 9.51
N MET A 501 -24.83 -31.20 10.26
CA MET A 501 -24.72 -30.71 11.64
C MET A 501 -23.99 -29.35 11.73
N VAL A 502 -23.63 -28.75 10.59
CA VAL A 502 -23.05 -27.41 10.53
C VAL A 502 -24.16 -26.38 10.55
N ASN A 503 -24.11 -25.47 11.51
CA ASN A 503 -25.03 -24.34 11.57
C ASN A 503 -24.64 -23.32 10.47
N PRO A 504 -25.49 -23.05 9.47
CA PRO A 504 -25.15 -22.17 8.35
C PRO A 504 -24.98 -20.70 8.77
N VAL A 505 -25.53 -20.30 9.92
CA VAL A 505 -25.37 -18.94 10.46
C VAL A 505 -23.97 -18.74 11.03
N THR A 506 -23.53 -19.67 11.89
CA THR A 506 -22.24 -19.58 12.58
C THR A 506 -21.09 -20.18 11.77
N GLY A 507 -21.38 -21.01 10.76
CA GLY A 507 -20.37 -21.72 9.96
C GLY A 507 -19.62 -22.82 10.74
N ARG A 508 -20.12 -23.18 11.92
CA ARG A 508 -19.50 -24.11 12.86
C ARG A 508 -20.36 -25.37 13.02
N TRP A 509 -19.71 -26.50 13.26
CA TRP A 509 -20.37 -27.70 13.77
C TRP A 509 -20.90 -27.46 15.20
N GLU A 510 -22.18 -27.73 15.41
CA GLU A 510 -22.83 -27.63 16.72
C GLU A 510 -23.51 -28.98 17.01
N GLU A 511 -23.35 -29.49 18.23
CA GLU A 511 -24.17 -30.62 18.69
C GLU A 511 -25.65 -30.23 18.59
N GLU A 512 -26.49 -31.15 18.10
CA GLU A 512 -27.94 -30.96 18.12
C GLU A 512 -28.39 -30.72 19.56
N ARG A 513 -28.70 -29.46 19.88
CA ARG A 513 -29.29 -29.14 21.17
C ARG A 513 -30.64 -29.85 21.23
N PRO A 514 -30.96 -30.56 22.34
CA PRO A 514 -32.28 -31.15 22.51
C PRO A 514 -33.33 -30.06 22.30
N LYS A 515 -34.36 -30.32 21.50
CA LYS A 515 -35.33 -29.29 21.18
C LYS A 515 -35.98 -28.88 22.49
N ALA A 516 -36.18 -27.58 22.70
CA ALA A 516 -36.77 -27.07 23.95
C ALA A 516 -38.15 -27.70 24.25
N ILE A 517 -38.82 -28.22 23.22
CA ILE A 517 -40.10 -28.93 23.27
C ILE A 517 -39.99 -30.41 23.68
N ASP A 518 -38.80 -31.02 23.64
CA ASP A 518 -38.64 -32.47 23.90
C ASP A 518 -38.89 -32.81 25.37
N ASN A 519 -38.72 -31.85 26.27
CA ASN A 519 -39.00 -31.98 27.71
C ASN A 519 -40.37 -31.42 28.13
N MET A 520 -41.22 -30.99 27.18
CA MET A 520 -42.55 -30.41 27.46
C MET A 520 -43.66 -31.42 27.21
N SER A 521 -44.70 -31.42 28.06
CA SER A 521 -45.93 -32.19 27.80
C SER A 521 -46.68 -31.61 26.59
N GLU A 522 -47.57 -32.41 25.98
CA GLU A 522 -48.38 -31.98 24.83
C GLU A 522 -49.23 -30.74 25.16
N GLU A 523 -49.80 -30.69 26.36
CA GLU A 523 -50.53 -29.52 26.89
C GLU A 523 -49.65 -28.26 27.01
N GLN A 524 -48.38 -28.43 27.42
CA GLN A 524 -47.43 -27.32 27.51
C GLN A 524 -47.02 -26.79 26.12
N LYS A 525 -46.89 -27.69 25.14
CA LYS A 525 -46.63 -27.31 23.75
C LYS A 525 -47.77 -26.49 23.18
N GLU A 526 -49.02 -26.91 23.39
CA GLU A 526 -50.20 -26.17 22.96
C GLU A 526 -50.29 -24.80 23.63
N TYR A 527 -50.01 -24.73 24.94
CA TYR A 527 -50.03 -23.47 25.69
C TYR A 527 -48.99 -22.46 25.18
N GLU A 528 -47.73 -22.88 25.00
CA GLU A 528 -46.68 -21.99 24.47
C GLU A 528 -46.92 -21.65 22.99
N ALA A 529 -47.50 -22.55 22.19
CA ALA A 529 -47.89 -22.26 20.81
C ALA A 529 -48.98 -21.19 20.76
N MET A 530 -50.03 -21.29 21.58
CA MET A 530 -51.09 -20.30 21.65
C MET A 530 -50.56 -18.94 22.12
N LYS A 531 -49.63 -18.94 23.07
CA LYS A 531 -48.94 -17.74 23.54
C LYS A 531 -48.04 -17.11 22.47
N ALA A 532 -47.37 -17.92 21.64
CA ALA A 532 -46.60 -17.44 20.50
C ALA A 532 -47.50 -16.79 19.44
N VAL A 533 -48.65 -17.41 19.13
CA VAL A 533 -49.66 -16.83 18.22
C VAL A 533 -50.18 -15.49 18.74
N ASP A 534 -50.50 -15.41 20.04
CA ASP A 534 -50.96 -14.17 20.68
C ASP A 534 -49.88 -13.07 20.65
N LEU A 535 -48.61 -13.43 20.85
CA LEU A 535 -47.49 -12.50 20.70
C LEU A 535 -47.31 -12.00 19.26
N ILE A 536 -47.41 -12.89 18.26
CA ILE A 536 -47.35 -12.53 16.83
C ILE A 536 -48.52 -11.59 16.49
N HIS A 537 -49.73 -11.91 16.95
CA HIS A 537 -50.90 -11.07 16.75
C HIS A 537 -50.70 -9.68 17.36
N LYS A 538 -50.20 -9.58 18.60
CA LYS A 538 -49.88 -8.31 19.27
C LYS A 538 -48.80 -7.51 18.53
N LEU A 539 -47.82 -8.17 17.94
CA LEU A 539 -46.78 -7.50 17.14
C LEU A 539 -47.34 -7.00 15.80
N HIS A 540 -48.27 -7.74 15.20
CA HIS A 540 -48.96 -7.33 13.98
C HIS A 540 -49.88 -6.13 14.22
N GLU A 541 -50.72 -6.17 15.27
CA GLU A 541 -51.60 -5.05 15.64
C GLU A 541 -50.83 -3.77 15.98
N LYS A 542 -49.65 -3.91 16.60
CA LYS A 542 -48.76 -2.77 16.88
C LYS A 542 -47.98 -2.29 15.64
N GLY A 543 -48.17 -2.92 14.48
CA GLY A 543 -47.50 -2.57 13.23
C GLY A 543 -46.00 -2.86 13.21
N VAL A 544 -45.49 -3.65 14.16
CA VAL A 544 -44.06 -4.01 14.24
C VAL A 544 -43.69 -5.04 13.18
N ILE A 545 -44.62 -5.96 12.85
CA ILE A 545 -44.45 -6.95 11.79
C ILE A 545 -45.60 -6.85 10.78
N GLN A 546 -45.26 -6.89 9.49
CA GLN A 546 -46.23 -6.91 8.40
C GLN A 546 -45.98 -8.14 7.52
N PRO A 547 -47.03 -8.91 7.17
CA PRO A 547 -46.90 -10.01 6.22
C PRO A 547 -46.52 -9.43 4.84
N GLY A 548 -45.49 -10.00 4.22
CA GLY A 548 -44.91 -9.54 2.96
C GLY A 548 -44.84 -10.66 1.92
N CYS A 549 -45.10 -10.33 0.64
CA CYS A 549 -44.88 -11.21 -0.51
C CYS A 549 -43.73 -10.65 -1.35
N LEU A 550 -43.15 -11.47 -2.23
CA LEU A 550 -42.10 -11.02 -3.15
C LEU A 550 -42.73 -10.32 -4.36
N GLY A 551 -42.33 -9.08 -4.63
CA GLY A 551 -42.62 -8.42 -5.89
C GLY A 551 -41.86 -9.04 -7.07
N GLN A 552 -42.24 -8.70 -8.30
CA GLN A 552 -41.54 -9.16 -9.52
C GLN A 552 -40.07 -8.68 -9.59
N ASP A 553 -39.72 -7.68 -8.78
CA ASP A 553 -38.40 -7.09 -8.62
C ASP A 553 -37.56 -7.73 -7.50
N GLY A 554 -38.08 -8.76 -6.82
CA GLY A 554 -37.38 -9.47 -5.73
C GLY A 554 -37.36 -8.70 -4.41
N LYS A 555 -38.06 -7.56 -4.29
CA LYS A 555 -38.18 -6.82 -3.03
C LYS A 555 -39.42 -7.28 -2.23
N PRO A 556 -39.36 -7.29 -0.88
CA PRO A 556 -40.50 -7.60 -0.05
C PRO A 556 -41.54 -6.47 -0.13
N THR A 557 -42.76 -6.79 -0.57
CA THR A 557 -43.89 -5.87 -0.62
C THR A 557 -44.94 -6.27 0.42
N PRO A 558 -45.52 -5.32 1.17
CA PRO A 558 -46.51 -5.62 2.18
C PRO A 558 -47.80 -6.14 1.53
N ILE A 559 -48.37 -7.17 2.15
CA ILE A 559 -49.60 -7.81 1.70
C ILE A 559 -50.77 -7.22 2.49
N SER A 560 -51.86 -6.88 1.82
CA SER A 560 -53.07 -6.37 2.47
C SER A 560 -53.99 -7.48 3.02
N HIS A 561 -53.88 -8.71 2.51
CA HIS A 561 -54.75 -9.82 2.89
C HIS A 561 -54.01 -11.17 2.90
N ILE A 562 -54.13 -11.95 3.99
CA ILE A 562 -53.42 -13.22 4.23
C ILE A 562 -53.64 -14.26 3.11
N LEU A 563 -54.76 -14.21 2.40
CA LEU A 563 -55.07 -15.11 1.28
C LEU A 563 -54.08 -14.99 0.10
N GLN A 564 -53.42 -13.85 -0.06
CA GLN A 564 -52.37 -13.66 -1.07
C GLN A 564 -51.08 -14.43 -0.74
N MET A 565 -50.90 -14.91 0.50
CA MET A 565 -49.79 -15.81 0.86
C MET A 565 -50.06 -17.26 0.42
N THR A 566 -51.32 -17.68 0.35
CA THR A 566 -51.70 -19.07 0.06
C THR A 566 -51.77 -19.40 -1.44
N GLU A 567 -51.87 -18.41 -2.32
CA GLU A 567 -51.97 -18.63 -3.77
C GLU A 567 -50.71 -19.27 -4.39
N ASN A 568 -49.54 -19.16 -3.74
CA ASN A 568 -48.28 -19.75 -4.21
C ASN A 568 -47.93 -21.09 -3.55
N ILE A 569 -48.72 -21.57 -2.60
CA ILE A 569 -48.47 -22.85 -1.92
C ILE A 569 -49.11 -23.98 -2.73
N LYS A 570 -48.36 -24.60 -3.65
CA LYS A 570 -48.75 -25.89 -4.22
C LYS A 570 -48.60 -26.96 -3.13
N ILE A 571 -49.69 -27.30 -2.47
CA ILE A 571 -49.77 -28.47 -1.59
C ILE A 571 -49.65 -29.70 -2.48
N SER A 572 -48.52 -30.41 -2.43
CA SER A 572 -48.41 -31.76 -2.99
C SER A 572 -49.25 -32.71 -2.13
N PRO A 573 -50.20 -33.46 -2.69
CA PRO A 573 -51.01 -34.39 -1.89
C PRO A 573 -50.14 -35.55 -1.40
N GLU A 574 -50.35 -35.88 -0.13
CA GLU A 574 -49.71 -36.95 0.63
C GLU A 574 -49.83 -38.30 -0.09
N ALA A 575 -48.73 -39.07 -0.06
CA ALA A 575 -48.73 -40.48 -0.42
C ALA A 575 -49.58 -41.25 0.60
N SER A 576 -50.80 -41.62 0.20
CA SER A 576 -51.63 -42.56 0.93
C SER A 576 -51.05 -43.97 0.85
N SER A 577 -50.83 -44.53 2.04
CA SER A 577 -50.71 -45.95 2.40
C SER A 577 -51.23 -46.96 1.37
N ASP A 578 -50.32 -47.82 0.88
CA ASP A 578 -50.68 -49.16 0.39
C ASP A 578 -50.58 -50.14 1.56
N SER A 579 -51.72 -50.65 1.98
CA SER A 579 -51.86 -51.90 2.71
C SER A 579 -53.13 -52.60 2.23
N ASP A 580 -52.90 -53.81 1.70
CA ASP A 580 -53.78 -54.89 1.22
C ASP A 580 -54.45 -54.77 -0.16
#